data_AF-A0A961P1S9-F1
#
_entry.id   AF-A0A961P1S9-F1
#
_cell.length_a   1.000
_cell.length_b   1.000
_cell.length_c   1.000
_cell.angle_alpha   90.00
_cell.angle_beta   90.00
_cell.angle_gamma   90.00
#
_symmetry.space_group_name_H-M   'P 1'
#
loop_
_entity.id
_entity.type
_entity.pdbx_description
1 polymer ?
#
loop_
_entity_poly.entity_id
_entity_poly.type
_entity_poly.pdbx_seq_one_letter_code
_entity_poly.pdbx_strand_id
1 'polypeptide(L)' 'MHNNRPDQMPVLNAPMPQGKREKLEGGIRFRMQTEFSPAGDQPTAIVELSQGVKDGERDQVLLGATGTGKTFT' A
#
# COMPACT_ATOMS: atom_id res chain seq x y z
N MET A 1 25.08 -3.53 33.37
CA MET A 1 25.29 -4.91 32.88
C MET A 1 23.93 -5.61 32.83
N HIS A 2 23.20 -5.50 31.71
CA HIS A 2 21.90 -6.14 31.56
C HIS A 2 22.07 -7.52 30.91
N ASN A 3 21.63 -8.55 31.61
CA ASN A 3 21.88 -9.95 31.30
C ASN A 3 20.82 -10.45 30.31
N ASN A 4 21.19 -10.67 29.05
CA ASN A 4 20.27 -11.10 27.99
C ASN A 4 20.10 -12.63 28.03
N ARG A 5 19.37 -13.13 29.05
CA ARG A 5 19.05 -14.56 29.15
C ARG A 5 17.97 -14.92 28.10
N PRO A 6 18.21 -15.91 27.24
CA PRO A 6 17.24 -16.31 26.19
C PRO A 6 15.90 -16.79 26.78
N ASP A 7 15.90 -17.25 28.04
CA ASP A 7 14.71 -17.76 28.73
C ASP A 7 13.69 -16.67 29.14
N GLN A 8 14.07 -15.39 29.07
CA GLN A 8 13.22 -14.25 29.45
C GLN A 8 12.68 -13.46 28.24
N MET A 9 12.99 -13.87 27.02
CA MET A 9 12.37 -13.23 25.85
C MET A 9 10.92 -13.73 25.72
N PRO A 10 9.91 -12.83 25.63
CA PRO A 10 8.56 -13.26 25.29
C PRO A 10 8.65 -13.95 23.93
N VAL A 11 8.24 -15.21 23.89
CA VAL A 11 8.15 -15.99 22.65
C VAL A 11 7.19 -15.27 21.70
N LEU A 12 7.73 -14.47 20.77
CA LEU A 12 7.00 -13.86 19.66
C LEU A 12 6.62 -14.91 18.59
N ASN A 13 6.40 -16.16 19.02
CA ASN A 13 6.18 -17.31 18.15
C ASN A 13 4.73 -17.82 18.20
N ALA A 14 3.82 -17.04 18.79
CA ALA A 14 2.40 -17.24 18.51
C ALA A 14 2.17 -16.80 17.04
N PRO A 15 1.72 -17.70 16.13
CA PRO A 15 1.25 -17.24 14.83
C PRO A 15 0.17 -16.19 15.09
N MET A 16 0.29 -15.00 14.47
CA MET A 16 -0.79 -14.02 14.51
C MET A 16 -2.09 -14.76 14.19
N PRO A 17 -3.19 -14.53 14.93
CA PRO A 17 -4.46 -15.16 14.63
C PRO A 17 -4.74 -14.91 13.15
N GLN A 18 -4.69 -15.97 12.34
CA GLN A 18 -5.05 -15.93 10.93
C GLN A 18 -6.57 -15.87 10.83
N GLY A 19 -7.20 -15.01 11.64
CA GLY A 19 -8.56 -14.60 11.45
C GLY A 19 -8.62 -14.10 10.02
N LYS A 20 -9.46 -14.76 9.22
CA LYS A 20 -9.87 -14.29 7.91
C LYS A 20 -10.27 -12.84 8.11
N ARG A 21 -9.36 -11.90 7.79
CA ARG A 21 -9.69 -10.48 7.85
C ARG A 21 -10.91 -10.38 6.96
N GLU A 22 -12.04 -10.07 7.58
CA GLU A 22 -13.27 -9.94 6.86
C GLU A 22 -12.96 -8.94 5.75
N LYS A 23 -13.15 -9.38 4.50
CA LYS A 23 -12.89 -8.51 3.36
C LYS A 23 -13.69 -7.26 3.69
N LEU A 24 -13.03 -6.10 3.71
CA LEU A 24 -13.74 -4.86 3.94
C LEU A 24 -14.75 -4.80 2.80
N GLU A 25 -16.01 -5.12 3.11
CA GLU A 25 -17.10 -4.95 2.19
C GLU A 25 -17.03 -3.48 1.76
N GLY A 26 -17.10 -3.24 0.45
CA GLY A 26 -16.98 -1.91 -0.10
C GLY A 26 -17.93 -0.93 0.61
N GLY A 27 -17.57 0.36 0.66
CA GLY A 27 -18.42 1.39 1.27
C GLY A 27 -17.65 2.38 2.13
N ILE A 28 -16.47 2.01 2.63
CA ILE A 28 -15.55 2.96 3.26
C ILE A 28 -14.67 3.59 2.18
N ARG A 29 -14.77 4.91 2.01
CA ARG A 29 -13.96 5.67 1.05
C ARG A 29 -12.49 5.67 1.47
N PHE A 30 -11.60 5.25 0.57
CA PHE A 30 -10.16 5.45 0.74
C PHE A 30 -9.82 6.95 0.81
N ARG A 31 -9.02 7.34 1.81
CA ARG A 31 -8.49 8.71 1.94
C ARG A 31 -6.97 8.67 1.92
N MET A 32 -6.38 9.42 1.01
CA MET A 32 -4.94 9.59 0.92
C MET A 32 -4.48 10.57 2.00
N GLN A 33 -3.59 10.14 2.90
CA GLN A 33 -3.00 10.99 3.93
C GLN A 33 -1.55 11.28 3.52
N THR A 34 -1.28 12.53 3.13
CA THR A 34 0.04 12.95 2.64
C THR A 34 0.18 14.46 2.76
N GLU A 35 1.40 14.94 2.97
CA GLU A 35 1.76 16.36 2.90
C GLU A 35 2.20 16.77 1.48
N PHE A 36 2.51 15.80 0.63
CA PHE A 36 2.97 16.01 -0.74
C PHE A 36 1.81 16.02 -1.74
N SER A 37 1.97 16.80 -2.80
CA SER A 37 1.10 16.76 -3.98
C SER A 37 1.79 16.03 -5.14
N PRO A 38 1.04 15.37 -6.03
CA PRO A 38 1.61 14.76 -7.23
C PRO A 38 2.39 15.79 -8.06
N ALA A 39 3.53 15.39 -8.60
CA ALA A 39 4.43 16.28 -9.34
C ALA A 39 5.06 15.56 -10.54
N GLY A 40 5.64 16.34 -11.46
CA GLY A 40 6.16 15.82 -12.72
C GLY A 40 5.03 15.16 -13.54
N ASP A 41 5.26 13.94 -14.03
CA ASP A 41 4.29 13.20 -14.85
C ASP A 41 3.26 12.41 -14.02
N GLN A 42 3.38 12.42 -12.69
CA GLN A 42 2.46 11.69 -11.81
C GLN A 42 0.98 12.11 -11.98
N PRO A 43 0.62 13.41 -12.06
CA PRO A 43 -0.78 13.80 -12.25
C PRO A 43 -1.40 13.19 -13.51
N THR A 44 -0.64 13.16 -14.61
CA THR A 44 -1.09 12.59 -15.88
C THR A 44 -1.27 11.08 -15.76
N ALA A 45 -0.27 10.37 -15.21
CA ALA A 45 -0.34 8.93 -15.00
C ALA A 45 -1.52 8.52 -14.11
N ILE A 46 -1.79 9.27 -13.03
CA ILE A 46 -2.94 9.03 -12.15
C ILE A 46 -4.26 9.16 -12.93
N VAL A 47 -4.40 10.22 -13.74
CA VAL A 47 -5.62 10.45 -14.54
C VAL A 47 -5.84 9.32 -15.55
N GLU A 48 -4.81 8.95 -16.30
CA GLU A 48 -4.88 7.91 -17.32
C GLU A 48 -5.24 6.55 -16.71
N LEU A 49 -4.53 6.12 -15.66
CA LEU A 49 -4.79 4.84 -15.00
C LEU A 49 -6.17 4.81 -14.33
N SER A 50 -6.56 5.91 -13.67
CA SER A 50 -7.87 6.02 -13.04
C SER A 50 -9.00 5.98 -14.07
N GLN A 51 -8.77 6.52 -15.26
CA GLN A 51 -9.75 6.50 -16.34
C GLN A 51 -9.86 5.10 -16.96
N GLY A 52 -8.73 4.42 -17.24
CA GLY A 52 -8.74 3.03 -17.72
C GLY A 52 -9.50 2.09 -16.77
N VAL A 53 -9.35 2.26 -15.45
CA VAL A 53 -10.12 1.49 -14.46
C VAL A 53 -11.63 1.75 -14.59
N LYS A 54 -12.05 3.00 -14.78
CA LYS A 54 -13.47 3.35 -14.95
C LYS A 54 -14.04 2.82 -16.27
N ASP A 55 -13.21 2.77 -17.31
CA ASP A 55 -13.58 2.28 -18.63
C ASP A 55 -13.58 0.74 -18.71
N GLY A 56 -13.18 0.06 -17.63
CA GLY A 56 -13.21 -1.40 -17.50
C GLY A 56 -11.98 -2.10 -18.07
N GLU A 57 -10.89 -1.36 -18.30
CA GLU A 57 -9.62 -1.95 -18.72
C GLU A 57 -9.05 -2.84 -17.62
N ARG A 58 -8.82 -4.11 -17.96
CA ARG A 58 -8.33 -5.11 -17.00
C ARG A 58 -6.82 -5.08 -16.81
N ASP A 59 -6.09 -4.81 -17.89
CA ASP A 59 -4.64 -4.91 -17.94
C ASP A 59 -4.06 -3.52 -18.26
N GLN A 60 -3.35 -2.94 -17.30
CA GLN A 60 -2.72 -1.63 -17.44
C GLN A 60 -1.29 -1.68 -16.88
N VAL A 61 -0.36 -0.94 -17.49
CA VAL A 61 1.06 -0.94 -17.11
C VAL A 61 1.51 0.49 -16.82
N LEU A 62 1.99 0.73 -15.60
CA LEU A 62 2.65 1.98 -15.23
C LEU A 62 4.16 1.88 -15.48
N LEU A 63 4.64 2.47 -16.57
CA LEU A 63 6.07 2.54 -16.89
C LEU A 63 6.70 3.74 -16.17
N GLY A 64 7.27 3.51 -14.98
CA GLY A 64 7.98 4.53 -14.22
C GLY A 64 9.44 4.19 -13.96
N ALA A 65 10.32 5.17 -14.16
CA ALA A 65 11.74 5.07 -13.79
C ALA A 65 11.95 4.84 -12.28
N THR A 66 13.16 4.46 -11.87
CA THR A 66 13.50 4.29 -10.45
C THR A 66 13.46 5.64 -9.73
N GLY A 67 12.86 5.70 -8.54
CA GLY A 67 12.79 6.92 -7.74
C GLY A 67 11.65 7.90 -8.11
N THR A 68 10.82 7.61 -9.11
CA THR A 68 9.72 8.52 -9.54
C THR A 68 8.46 8.47 -8.67
N GLY A 69 8.46 7.68 -7.59
CA GLY A 69 7.32 7.61 -6.67
C GLY A 69 6.13 6.76 -7.15
N LYS A 70 6.38 5.63 -7.84
CA LYS A 70 5.32 4.70 -8.33
C LYS A 70 4.32 4.21 -7.28
N THR A 71 4.64 4.27 -5.99
CA THR A 71 3.70 3.92 -4.91
C THR A 71 2.73 5.06 -4.59
N PHE A 72 3.11 6.30 -4.87
CA PHE A 72 2.30 7.48 -4.66
C PHE A 72 1.37 7.79 -5.85
N THR A 73 1.78 7.34 -7.05
CA THR A 73 0.97 7.32 -8.27
C THR A 73 -0.10 6.24 -8.16
#